data_AF-A0A520IVH5-F1
#
_entry.id   AF-A0A520IVH5-F1
#
_cell.length_a   1.000
_cell.length_b   1.000
_cell.length_c   1.000
_cell.angle_alpha   90.00
_cell.angle_beta   90.00
_cell.angle_gamma   90.00
#
_symmetry.space_group_name_H-M   'P 1'
#
loop_
_entity.id
_entity.type
_entity.pdbx_description
1 polymer ?
#
loop_
_entity_poly.entity_id
_entity_poly.type
_entity_poly.pdbx_seq_one_letter_code
_entity_poly.pdbx_strand_id
1 'polypeptide(L)'
;MKNLIYKTGISLLIILWIYAAGSKLFEYNSFKHQLSMQHFPCKIEETLVWLLPSIEILTAGLLTATNTIKYGLIASALLLSIFTTYITFIITGIYDKAPCSCGGVLSMLSWKTHLVFNLSFLAINAWAIYTFYQKRKEVRKNE
;
A
#
# COMPACT_ATOMS: atom_id res chain seq x y z
N MET A 1 -0.27 24.97 10.10
CA MET A 1 -1.01 24.17 9.09
C MET A 1 -0.16 23.08 8.42
N LYS A 2 1.00 23.38 7.80
CA LYS A 2 1.84 22.36 7.10
C LYS A 2 2.20 21.13 7.95
N ASN A 3 2.51 21.30 9.23
CA ASN A 3 2.78 20.19 10.15
C ASN A 3 1.57 19.31 10.44
N LEU A 4 0.37 19.89 10.46
CA LEU A 4 -0.87 19.14 10.68
C LEU A 4 -1.16 18.26 9.46
N ILE A 5 -1.12 18.84 8.26
CA ILE A 5 -1.36 18.12 6.99
C ILE A 5 -0.37 16.96 6.84
N TYR A 6 0.91 17.17 7.18
CA TYR A 6 1.93 16.11 7.17
C TYR A 6 1.56 14.93 8.09
N LYS A 7 1.19 15.23 9.33
CA LYS A 7 0.78 14.19 10.30
C LYS A 7 -0.49 13.48 9.84
N THR A 8 -1.48 14.21 9.32
CA THR A 8 -2.71 13.63 8.77
C THR A 8 -2.42 12.68 7.61
N GLY A 9 -1.53 13.07 6.68
CA GLY A 9 -1.14 12.22 5.56
C GLY A 9 -0.48 10.90 6.00
N ILE A 10 0.38 10.97 7.02
CA ILE A 10 0.99 9.76 7.61
C ILE A 10 -0.07 8.88 8.28
N SER A 11 -0.99 9.47 9.06
CA SER A 11 -2.06 8.71 9.70
C SER A 11 -2.95 8.00 8.68
N LEU A 12 -3.25 8.64 7.55
CA LEU A 12 -4.01 8.01 6.46
C LEU A 12 -3.26 6.81 5.87
N LEU A 13 -1.94 6.91 5.66
CA LEU A 13 -1.12 5.79 5.19
C LEU A 13 -1.08 4.64 6.22
N ILE A 14 -0.99 4.95 7.52
CA ILE A 14 -1.03 3.93 8.57
C ILE A 14 -2.38 3.20 8.55
N ILE A 15 -3.49 3.95 8.52
CA ILE A 15 -4.84 3.37 8.46
C ILE A 15 -4.99 2.49 7.22
N LEU A 16 -4.51 2.94 6.06
CA LEU A 16 -4.52 2.15 4.83
C LEU A 16 -3.86 0.79 5.03
N TRP A 17 -2.63 0.75 5.54
CA TRP A 17 -1.89 -0.50 5.68
C TRP A 17 -2.45 -1.42 6.76
N ILE A 18 -2.89 -0.86 7.89
CA ILE A 18 -3.55 -1.65 8.93
C ILE A 18 -4.85 -2.25 8.39
N TYR A 19 -5.66 -1.47 7.68
CA TYR A 19 -6.89 -1.95 7.06
C TYR A 19 -6.60 -3.03 6.02
N ALA A 20 -5.62 -2.81 5.14
CA ALA A 20 -5.26 -3.74 4.08
C ALA A 20 -4.73 -5.08 4.61
N ALA A 21 -3.91 -5.06 5.66
CA ALA A 21 -3.43 -6.28 6.30
C ALA A 21 -4.53 -6.95 7.12
N GLY A 22 -5.30 -6.17 7.87
CA GLY A 22 -6.41 -6.64 8.69
C GLY A 22 -7.44 -7.37 7.87
N SER A 23 -7.91 -6.80 6.75
CA SER A 23 -8.89 -7.45 5.88
C SER A 23 -8.40 -8.79 5.34
N LYS A 24 -7.11 -8.90 4.99
CA LYS A 24 -6.50 -10.17 4.53
C LYS A 24 -6.42 -11.23 5.63
N LEU A 25 -6.10 -10.83 6.87
CA LEU A 25 -5.98 -11.75 7.99
C LEU A 25 -7.34 -12.19 8.55
N PHE A 26 -8.30 -11.26 8.66
CA PHE A 26 -9.65 -11.58 9.11
C PHE A 26 -10.42 -12.43 8.09
N GLU A 27 -10.25 -12.15 6.80
CA GLU A 27 -10.90 -12.88 5.70
C GLU A 27 -9.91 -13.83 5.00
N TYR A 28 -9.07 -14.53 5.78
CA TYR A 28 -7.98 -15.37 5.26
C TYR A 28 -8.39 -16.33 4.15
N ASN A 29 -9.50 -17.05 4.32
CA ASN A 29 -9.97 -18.02 3.31
C ASN A 29 -10.38 -17.31 2.01
N SER A 30 -11.09 -16.19 2.12
CA SER A 30 -11.47 -15.37 0.96
C SER A 30 -10.25 -14.79 0.26
N PHE A 31 -9.27 -14.29 1.02
CA PHE A 31 -8.04 -13.76 0.47
C PHE A 31 -7.20 -14.84 -0.23
N LYS A 32 -7.01 -16.01 0.40
CA LYS A 32 -6.33 -17.15 -0.22
C LYS A 32 -7.02 -17.58 -1.52
N HIS A 33 -8.35 -17.65 -1.52
CA HIS A 33 -9.12 -17.98 -2.72
C HIS A 33 -8.96 -16.91 -3.81
N GLN A 34 -9.11 -15.62 -3.49
CA GLN A 34 -8.92 -14.53 -4.43
C GLN A 34 -7.49 -14.52 -5.01
N LEU A 35 -6.49 -14.85 -4.20
CA LEU A 35 -5.10 -14.96 -4.63
C LEU A 35 -4.88 -16.13 -5.60
N SER A 36 -5.54 -17.28 -5.36
CA SER A 36 -5.49 -18.44 -6.28
C SER A 36 -6.17 -18.20 -7.63
N MET A 37 -7.03 -17.18 -7.70
CA MET A 37 -7.65 -16.74 -8.96
C MET A 37 -6.77 -15.76 -9.74
N GLN A 38 -5.63 -15.33 -9.17
CA GLN A 38 -4.65 -14.52 -9.88
C GLN A 38 -3.72 -15.43 -10.70
N HIS A 39 -3.04 -14.87 -11.70
CA HIS A 39 -2.16 -15.62 -12.61
C HIS A 39 -0.78 -15.95 -11.98
N PHE A 40 -0.73 -16.28 -10.69
CA PHE A 40 0.50 -16.65 -10.00
C PHE A 40 0.71 -18.18 -10.03
N PRO A 41 1.96 -18.67 -9.99
CA PRO A 41 2.24 -20.09 -9.75
C PRO A 41 1.80 -20.50 -8.33
N CYS A 42 1.26 -21.71 -8.15
CA CYS A 42 0.74 -22.17 -6.85
C CYS A 42 1.74 -22.07 -5.68
N LYS A 43 3.05 -22.29 -5.91
CA LYS A 43 4.08 -22.13 -4.87
C LYS A 43 4.23 -20.68 -4.38
N ILE A 44 3.99 -19.72 -5.28
CA ILE A 44 4.10 -18.29 -4.99
C ILE A 44 2.85 -17.81 -4.23
N GLU A 45 1.67 -18.36 -4.54
CA GLU A 45 0.42 -18.06 -3.83
C GLU A 45 0.54 -18.32 -2.33
N GLU A 46 0.97 -19.53 -1.93
CA GLU A 46 1.09 -19.90 -0.51
C GLU A 46 2.04 -18.98 0.27
N THR A 47 3.11 -18.54 -0.41
CA THR A 47 4.06 -17.58 0.15
C THR A 47 3.43 -16.19 0.28
N LEU A 48 2.76 -15.72 -0.77
CA LEU A 48 2.12 -14.40 -0.84
C LEU A 48 0.99 -14.23 0.19
N VAL A 49 0.25 -15.30 0.52
CA VAL A 49 -0.83 -15.25 1.52
C VAL A 49 -0.32 -14.73 2.88
N TRP A 50 0.90 -15.10 3.28
CA TRP A 50 1.50 -14.63 4.53
C TRP A 50 2.40 -13.41 4.32
N LEU A 51 3.11 -13.36 3.19
CA LEU A 51 4.05 -12.30 2.90
C LEU A 51 3.36 -10.94 2.76
N LEU A 52 2.25 -10.87 2.03
CA LEU A 52 1.53 -9.62 1.79
C LEU A 52 1.07 -8.93 3.08
N PRO A 53 0.23 -9.55 3.94
CA PRO A 53 -0.18 -8.92 5.19
C PRO A 53 1.02 -8.63 6.11
N SER A 54 2.07 -9.44 6.08
CA SER A 54 3.27 -9.22 6.90
C SER A 54 4.02 -7.94 6.51
N ILE A 55 4.25 -7.70 5.21
CA ILE A 55 4.92 -6.48 4.75
C ILE A 55 4.03 -5.24 4.98
N GLU A 56 2.72 -5.39 4.87
CA GLU A 56 1.75 -4.31 5.15
C GLU A 56 1.78 -3.91 6.64
N ILE A 57 1.77 -4.87 7.56
CA ILE A 57 1.90 -4.62 9.01
C ILE A 57 3.24 -3.98 9.32
N LEU A 58 4.34 -4.52 8.76
CA LEU A 58 5.66 -3.95 8.94
C LEU A 58 5.71 -2.49 8.46
N THR A 59 5.12 -2.20 7.31
CA THR A 59 5.06 -0.84 6.76
C THR A 59 4.27 0.09 7.67
N ALA A 60 3.13 -0.35 8.21
CA ALA A 60 2.37 0.40 9.20
C ALA A 60 3.20 0.68 10.47
N GLY A 61 3.92 -0.32 10.98
CA GLY A 61 4.81 -0.18 12.14
C GLY A 61 6.00 0.75 11.89
N LEU A 62 6.57 0.76 10.68
CA LEU A 62 7.63 1.69 10.33
C LEU A 62 7.15 3.15 10.26
N LEU A 63 5.88 3.37 9.88
CA LEU A 63 5.27 4.70 9.78
C LEU A 63 4.88 5.31 11.14
N THR A 64 4.66 4.49 12.18
CA THR A 64 4.27 4.98 13.51
C THR A 64 5.43 5.56 14.31
N ALA A 65 6.64 5.02 14.17
CA ALA A 65 7.81 5.50 14.90
C ALA A 65 8.54 6.64 14.16
N THR A 66 8.83 7.72 14.88
CA THR A 66 9.52 8.93 14.37
C THR A 66 10.91 8.64 13.80
N ASN A 67 11.61 7.66 14.37
CA ASN A 67 12.95 7.27 13.95
C ASN A 67 12.95 6.44 12.66
N THR A 68 11.87 5.68 12.40
CA THR A 68 11.76 4.77 11.25
C THR A 68 10.89 5.32 10.13
N ILE A 69 10.26 6.48 10.33
CA ILE A 69 9.28 7.03 9.39
C ILE A 69 9.80 7.19 7.96
N LYS A 70 11.10 7.48 7.79
CA LYS A 70 11.75 7.53 6.47
C LYS A 70 11.60 6.18 5.75
N TYR A 71 11.93 5.10 6.44
CA TYR A 71 11.84 3.75 5.89
C TYR A 71 10.39 3.34 5.66
N GLY A 72 9.47 3.72 6.56
CA GLY A 72 8.04 3.48 6.39
C GLY A 72 7.46 4.20 5.17
N LEU A 73 7.85 5.46 4.92
CA LEU A 73 7.42 6.21 3.74
C LEU A 73 7.94 5.58 2.45
N ILE A 74 9.22 5.19 2.42
CA ILE A 74 9.83 4.52 1.26
C ILE A 74 9.16 3.15 1.00
N ALA A 75 9.00 2.32 2.02
CA ALA A 75 8.35 1.01 1.91
C ALA A 75 6.91 1.15 1.41
N SER A 76 6.16 2.09 1.98
CA SER A 76 4.79 2.41 1.58
C SER A 76 4.72 2.89 0.12
N ALA A 77 5.65 3.74 -0.33
CA ALA A 77 5.71 4.19 -1.71
C ALA A 77 6.00 3.04 -2.67
N LEU A 78 6.97 2.17 -2.33
CA LEU A 78 7.30 0.99 -3.12
C LEU A 78 6.11 0.03 -3.24
N LEU A 79 5.44 -0.29 -2.12
CA LEU A 79 4.25 -1.14 -2.14
C LEU A 79 3.13 -0.54 -2.99
N LEU A 80 2.83 0.76 -2.80
CA LEU A 80 1.83 1.45 -3.62
C LEU A 80 2.22 1.41 -5.10
N SER A 81 3.48 1.62 -5.47
CA SER A 81 3.93 1.53 -6.86
C SER A 81 3.79 0.11 -7.43
N ILE A 82 4.13 -0.93 -6.66
CA ILE A 82 3.98 -2.33 -7.07
C ILE A 82 2.50 -2.65 -7.31
N PHE A 83 1.61 -2.30 -6.36
CA PHE A 83 0.18 -2.50 -6.51
C PHE A 83 -0.41 -1.71 -7.68
N THR A 84 0.00 -0.45 -7.88
CA THR A 84 -0.43 0.35 -9.04
C THR A 84 -0.04 -0.33 -10.34
N THR A 85 1.23 -0.75 -10.47
CA THR A 85 1.74 -1.41 -11.67
C THR A 85 0.98 -2.70 -11.95
N TYR A 86 0.72 -3.49 -10.91
CA TYR A 86 -0.08 -4.70 -10.99
C TYR A 86 -1.51 -4.43 -11.52
N ILE A 87 -2.21 -3.46 -10.94
CA ILE A 87 -3.56 -3.07 -11.37
C ILE A 87 -3.56 -2.56 -12.81
N THR A 88 -2.56 -1.75 -13.18
CA THR A 88 -2.43 -1.26 -14.56
C THR A 88 -2.29 -2.42 -15.54
N PHE A 89 -1.46 -3.42 -15.26
CA PHE A 89 -1.33 -4.60 -16.12
C PHE A 89 -2.65 -5.36 -16.31
N ILE A 90 -3.44 -5.50 -15.25
CA ILE A 90 -4.77 -6.11 -15.33
C ILE A 90 -5.70 -5.30 -16.25
N ILE A 91 -5.74 -3.98 -16.09
CA ILE A 91 -6.63 -3.09 -16.86
C ILE A 91 -6.23 -3.05 -18.34
N THR A 92 -4.93 -3.12 -18.66
CA THR A 92 -4.44 -3.13 -20.04
C THR A 92 -4.77 -4.39 -20.82
N GLY A 93 -5.42 -5.38 -20.19
CA GLY A 93 -5.92 -6.57 -20.90
C GLY A 93 -4.84 -7.54 -21.34
N ILE A 94 -3.66 -7.53 -20.69
CA ILE A 94 -2.61 -8.52 -20.93
C ILE A 94 -3.10 -9.94 -20.58
N TYR A 95 -4.14 -10.03 -19.74
CA TYR A 95 -4.80 -11.27 -19.37
C TYR A 95 -6.23 -11.31 -19.91
N ASP A 96 -6.63 -12.43 -20.54
CA ASP A 96 -7.94 -12.62 -21.19
C ASP A 96 -9.14 -12.41 -20.25
N LYS A 97 -8.94 -12.57 -18.93
CA LYS A 97 -9.92 -12.29 -17.89
C LYS A 97 -9.28 -11.56 -16.73
N ALA A 98 -9.86 -10.43 -16.34
CA ALA A 98 -9.46 -9.73 -15.13
C ALA A 98 -9.79 -10.62 -13.91
N PRO A 99 -8.82 -10.89 -13.02
CA PRO A 99 -9.07 -11.69 -11.84
C PRO A 99 -9.98 -10.93 -10.86
N CYS A 100 -10.46 -11.60 -9.81
CA CYS A 100 -11.25 -10.94 -8.77
C CYS A 100 -10.36 -9.99 -7.96
N SER A 101 -10.88 -8.85 -7.51
CA SER A 101 -10.10 -7.89 -6.75
C SER A 101 -9.80 -8.39 -5.34
N CYS A 102 -8.54 -8.33 -4.91
CA CYS A 102 -8.11 -8.78 -3.57
C CYS A 102 -8.15 -7.60 -2.57
N GLY A 103 -9.02 -7.60 -1.56
CA GLY A 103 -8.97 -6.54 -0.54
C GLY A 103 -10.11 -6.34 0.47
N GLY A 104 -10.92 -7.35 0.80
CA GLY A 104 -12.05 -7.17 1.73
C GLY A 104 -13.13 -6.25 1.16
N VAL A 105 -13.54 -5.16 1.83
CA VAL A 105 -14.51 -4.20 1.23
C VAL A 105 -13.98 -3.61 -0.08
N LEU A 106 -12.65 -3.51 -0.23
CA LEU A 106 -12.06 -3.08 -1.48
C LEU A 106 -12.34 -4.09 -2.60
N SER A 107 -12.57 -5.38 -2.36
CA SER A 107 -12.89 -6.36 -3.41
C SER A 107 -14.18 -6.05 -4.18
N MET A 108 -15.05 -5.19 -3.62
CA MET A 108 -16.27 -4.70 -4.27
C MET A 108 -16.00 -3.57 -5.28
N LEU A 109 -14.82 -2.97 -5.27
CA LEU A 109 -14.48 -1.88 -6.17
C LEU A 109 -14.04 -2.41 -7.55
N SER A 110 -14.38 -1.67 -8.61
CA SER A 110 -13.86 -1.96 -9.94
C SER A 110 -12.33 -1.74 -9.98
N TRP A 111 -11.61 -2.49 -10.81
CA TRP A 111 -10.16 -2.34 -10.98
C TRP A 111 -9.73 -0.89 -11.28
N LYS A 112 -10.53 -0.15 -12.05
CA LYS A 112 -10.29 1.29 -12.32
C LYS A 112 -10.40 2.14 -11.05
N THR A 113 -11.39 1.85 -10.20
CA THR A 113 -11.56 2.55 -8.92
C THR A 113 -10.40 2.24 -7.97
N HIS A 114 -9.92 0.99 -7.92
CA HIS A 114 -8.71 0.65 -7.17
C HIS A 114 -7.49 1.41 -7.66
N LEU A 115 -7.31 1.52 -8.98
CA LEU A 115 -6.19 2.25 -9.56
C LEU A 115 -6.19 3.71 -9.09
N VAL A 116 -7.35 4.37 -9.18
CA VAL A 116 -7.51 5.76 -8.71
C VAL A 116 -7.22 5.87 -7.22
N PHE A 117 -7.78 4.99 -6.39
CA PHE A 117 -7.53 4.95 -4.96
C PHE A 117 -6.03 4.82 -4.66
N ASN A 118 -5.35 3.87 -5.30
CA ASN A 118 -3.94 3.60 -5.08
C ASN A 118 -3.05 4.78 -5.55
N LEU A 119 -3.40 5.42 -6.69
CA LEU A 119 -2.74 6.62 -7.17
C LEU A 119 -2.92 7.81 -6.22
N SER A 120 -4.11 7.99 -5.64
CA SER A 120 -4.36 9.03 -4.65
C SER A 120 -3.47 8.87 -3.41
N PHE A 121 -3.36 7.65 -2.88
CA PHE A 121 -2.47 7.37 -1.75
C PHE A 121 -0.99 7.47 -2.12
N LEU A 122 -0.61 7.09 -3.34
CA LEU A 122 0.75 7.28 -3.84
C LEU A 122 1.11 8.77 -3.92
N ALA A 123 0.19 9.64 -4.35
CA ALA A 123 0.39 11.08 -4.36
C ALA A 123 0.53 11.65 -2.94
N ILE A 124 -0.30 11.21 -1.99
CA ILE A 124 -0.18 11.57 -0.56
C ILE A 124 1.20 11.16 -0.03
N ASN A 125 1.65 9.95 -0.34
CA ASN A 125 2.95 9.44 0.09
C ASN A 125 4.11 10.25 -0.52
N ALA A 126 4.08 10.51 -1.83
CA ALA A 126 5.09 11.32 -2.50
C ALA A 126 5.20 12.73 -1.88
N TRP A 127 4.05 13.36 -1.58
CA TRP A 127 4.02 14.65 -0.89
C TRP A 127 4.57 14.57 0.55
N ALA A 128 4.28 13.49 1.28
CA ALA A 128 4.82 13.26 2.61
C ALA A 128 6.35 13.08 2.59
N ILE A 129 6.87 12.32 1.62
CA ILE A 129 8.32 12.17 1.39
C ILE A 129 8.98 13.52 1.10
N TYR A 130 8.41 14.30 0.17
CA TYR A 130 8.91 15.63 -0.16
C TYR A 130 8.98 16.53 1.07
N THR A 131 7.90 16.57 1.86
CA THR A 131 7.82 17.37 3.09
C THR A 131 8.80 16.90 4.15
N PHE A 132 9.01 15.59 4.29
CA PHE A 132 9.99 15.01 5.21
C PHE A 132 11.42 15.48 4.89
N TYR A 133 11.81 15.45 3.62
CA TYR A 133 13.15 15.89 3.20
C TYR A 133 13.36 17.40 3.36
N GLN A 134 12.33 18.21 3.09
CA GLN A 134 12.40 19.66 3.31
C GLN A 134 12.69 19.99 4.78
N LYS A 135 11.94 19.39 5.71
CA LYS A 135 12.16 19.58 7.16
C LYS A 135 13.56 19.16 7.60
N ARG A 136 14.05 18.01 7.11
CA ARG A 136 15.40 17.53 7.40
C ARG A 136 16.47 18.49 6.88
N LYS A 137 16.27 19.09 5.70
CA LYS A 137 17.20 20.06 5.12
C LYS A 137 17.21 21.37 5.91
N GLU A 138 16.05 21.85 6.36
CA GLU A 138 15.94 23.03 7.23
C GLU A 138 16.66 22.84 8.56
N VAL A 139 16.48 21.70 9.22
CA VAL A 139 17.20 21.38 10.48
C VAL A 139 18.71 21.38 10.26
N ARG A 140 19.21 20.69 9.23
CA ARG A 140 20.65 20.65 8.91
C ARG A 140 21.24 22.03 8.55
N LYS A 141 20.43 22.96 8.01
CA LYS A 141 20.90 24.32 7.69
C LYS A 141 21.05 25.20 8.94
N ASN A 142 20.35 24.86 10.02
CA ASN A 142 20.34 25.62 11.27
C ASN A 142 21.32 25.03 12.32
N GLU A 143 22.02 23.94 12.00
CA GLU A 143 23.13 23.35 12.75
C GLU A 143 24.47 23.91 12.23
#